data_AF-A0A9E5KMR5-F1
#
_entry.id   AF-A0A9E5KMR5-F1
#
_cell.length_a   1.000
_cell.length_b   1.000
_cell.length_c   1.000
_cell.angle_alpha   90.00
_cell.angle_beta   90.00
_cell.angle_gamma   90.00
#
_symmetry.space_group_name_H-M   'P 1'
#
loop_
_entity.id
_entity.type
_entity.pdbx_description
1 polymer ?
#
loop_
_entity_poly.entity_id
_entity_poly.type
_entity_poly.pdbx_seq_one_letter_code
_entity_poly.pdbx_strand_id
1 'polypeptide(L)' 'MIDCSKLDILSSAGLGKMLMLHKQMKQHGGEVKIAGLHGMAVQVLRLTRLDGIFQLYPDVSQARLAFRGT' A
#
# COMPACT_ATOMS: atom_id res chain seq x y z
N MET A 1 7.13 2.75 -3.65
CA MET A 1 6.01 1.93 -4.15
C MET A 1 6.21 0.50 -3.69
N ILE A 2 5.13 -0.24 -3.42
CA ILE A 2 5.17 -1.67 -3.07
C ILE A 2 4.33 -2.41 -4.11
N ASP A 3 4.92 -3.40 -4.79
CA ASP A 3 4.21 -4.29 -5.71
C ASP A 3 3.71 -5.53 -4.94
N CYS A 4 2.40 -5.67 -4.87
CA CYS A 4 1.69 -6.75 -4.18
C CYS A 4 1.01 -7.71 -5.16
N SER A 5 1.32 -7.65 -6.46
CA SER A 5 0.71 -8.52 -7.49
C SER A 5 0.88 -10.02 -7.25
N LYS A 6 1.86 -10.41 -6.41
CA LYS A 6 2.12 -11.80 -6.00
C LYS A 6 1.94 -12.02 -4.48
N LEU A 7 1.24 -11.12 -3.79
CA LEU A 7 1.03 -11.19 -2.36
C LEU A 7 -0.31 -11.86 -2.04
N ASP A 8 -0.26 -13.13 -1.64
CA ASP A 8 -1.46 -13.89 -1.29
C ASP A 8 -1.94 -13.61 0.16
N ILE A 9 -1.01 -13.39 1.09
CA ILE A 9 -1.28 -13.27 2.53
C ILE A 9 -0.58 -12.05 3.11
N LEU A 10 -1.35 -11.25 3.86
CA LEU A 10 -0.83 -10.14 4.66
C LEU A 10 -1.01 -10.42 6.16
N SER A 11 0.10 -10.67 6.86
CA SER A 11 0.11 -10.90 8.31
C SER A 11 0.08 -9.60 9.11
N SER A 12 -0.19 -9.68 10.41
CA SER A 12 -0.13 -8.52 11.33
C SER A 12 1.24 -7.85 11.34
N ALA A 13 2.33 -8.62 11.24
CA ALA A 13 3.68 -8.09 11.17
C ALA A 13 3.92 -7.34 9.84
N GLY A 14 3.46 -7.89 8.71
CA GLY A 14 3.52 -7.23 7.41
C GLY A 14 2.76 -5.91 7.40
N LEU A 15 1.55 -5.91 7.97
CA LEU A 15 0.73 -4.71 8.11
C LEU A 15 1.42 -3.63 8.96
N GLY A 16 1.99 -4.03 10.11
CA GLY A 16 2.76 -3.12 10.96
C GLY A 16 3.97 -2.49 10.24
N LYS A 17 4.67 -3.28 9.40
CA LYS A 17 5.79 -2.76 8.58
C LYS A 17 5.31 -1.79 7.51
N MET A 18 4.19 -2.04 6.85
CA MET A 18 3.62 -1.12 5.87
C MET A 18 3.22 0.21 6.50
N LEU A 19 2.60 0.18 7.68
CA LEU A 19 2.28 1.40 8.44
C LEU A 19 3.53 2.19 8.84
N MET A 20 4.56 1.49 9.32
CA MET A 20 5.82 2.09 9.69
C MET A 20 6.51 2.74 8.48
N LEU A 21 6.48 2.10 7.32
CA LEU A 21 7.03 2.65 6.08
C LEU A 21 6.24 3.89 5.63
N HIS A 22 4.91 3.83 5.64
CA HIS A 22 4.06 4.98 5.31
C HIS A 22 4.37 6.19 6.21
N LYS A 23 4.46 5.97 7.53
CA LYS A 23 4.80 7.01 8.51
C LYS A 23 6.17 7.63 8.22
N GLN A 24 7.20 6.79 8.00
CA GLN A 24 8.55 7.27 7.71
C GLN A 24 8.64 8.07 6.41
N MET A 25 8.00 7.60 5.34
CA MET A 25 7.98 8.35 4.07
C MET A 25 7.29 9.70 4.23
N LYS A 26 6.13 9.72 4.91
CA LYS A 26 5.40 10.96 5.18
C LYS A 26 6.24 11.97 5.99
N GLN A 27 7.02 11.50 6.96
CA GLN A 27 7.94 12.35 7.74
C GLN A 27 9.02 13.03 6.89
N HIS A 28 9.39 12.44 5.75
CA HIS A 28 10.38 12.99 4.82
C HIS A 28 9.74 13.65 3.59
N GLY A 29 8.44 13.96 3.64
CA GLY A 29 7.69 14.54 2.51
C GLY A 29 7.50 13.59 1.32
N GLY A 30 7.76 12.30 1.51
CA GLY A 30 7.55 11.27 0.50
C GLY A 30 6.24 10.51 0.68
N GLU A 31 5.90 9.70 -0.32
CA GLU A 31 4.66 8.93 -0.35
C GLU A 31 4.89 7.44 -0.59
N VAL A 32 3.93 6.62 -0.14
CA VAL A 32 3.89 5.19 -0.42
C VAL A 32 2.63 4.87 -1.20
N LYS A 33 2.82 4.32 -2.40
CA LYS A 33 1.76 3.79 -3.26
C LYS A 33 1.86 2.26 -3.30
N ILE A 34 0.71 1.58 -3.22
CA ILE A 34 0.60 0.13 -3.26
C ILE A 34 -0.01 -0.27 -4.60
N ALA A 35 0.61 -1.22 -5.28
CA ALA A 35 0.17 -1.74 -6.57
C ALA A 35 -0.28 -3.19 -6.44
N GLY A 36 -1.35 -3.57 -7.13
CA GLY A 36 -1.70 -4.98 -7.33
C GLY A 36 -2.17 -5.74 -6.08
N LEU A 37 -2.63 -5.04 -5.04
CA LEU A 37 -3.19 -5.70 -3.86
C LEU A 37 -4.51 -6.39 -4.22
N HIS A 38 -4.67 -7.64 -3.82
CA HIS A 38 -5.84 -8.45 -4.18
C HIS A 38 -6.25 -9.41 -3.05
N GLY A 39 -7.39 -10.09 -3.24
CA GLY A 39 -7.86 -11.18 -2.38
C GLY A 39 -7.98 -10.81 -0.90
N MET A 40 -7.51 -11.73 -0.04
CA MET A 40 -7.58 -11.59 1.42
C MET A 40 -6.85 -10.35 1.94
N ALA A 41 -5.75 -9.95 1.30
CA ALA A 41 -4.97 -8.79 1.74
C ALA A 41 -5.77 -7.48 1.64
N VAL A 42 -6.62 -7.33 0.62
CA VAL A 42 -7.56 -6.20 0.49
C VAL A 42 -8.58 -6.20 1.62
N GLN A 43 -9.13 -7.38 1.94
CA GLN A 43 -10.10 -7.51 3.03
C GLN A 43 -9.48 -7.14 4.38
N VAL A 44 -8.23 -7.56 4.64
CA VAL A 44 -7.49 -7.18 5.85
C VAL A 44 -7.36 -5.65 5.96
N LEU A 45 -6.99 -4.95 4.88
CA LEU A 45 -6.91 -3.48 4.92
C LEU A 45 -8.26 -2.82 5.20
N ARG A 46 -9.35 -3.29 4.58
CA ARG A 46 -10.69 -2.74 4.82
C ARG A 46 -11.18 -2.98 6.24
N LEU A 47 -11.02 -4.21 6.76
CA LEU A 47 -11.41 -4.56 8.12
C LEU A 47 -10.65 -3.73 9.17
N THR A 48 -9.38 -3.44 8.89
CA THR A 48 -8.53 -2.62 9.76
C THR A 48 -8.67 -1.12 9.51
N ARG A 49 -9.53 -0.70 8.56
CA ARG A 49 -9.72 0.70 8.12
C ARG A 49 -8.45 1.38 7.64
N LEU A 50 -7.51 0.59 7.11
CA LEU A 50 -6.23 1.06 6.60
C LEU A 50 -6.25 1.31 5.09
N ASP A 51 -7.32 0.92 4.42
CA ASP A 51 -7.61 1.27 3.03
C ASP A 51 -7.73 2.78 2.78
N GLY A 52 -8.04 3.57 3.81
CA GLY A 52 -8.00 5.04 3.74
C GLY A 52 -6.60 5.66 3.99
N ILE A 53 -5.62 4.87 4.44
CA ILE A 53 -4.26 5.35 4.70
C ILE A 53 -3.36 5.17 3.47
N PHE A 54 -3.53 4.05 2.76
CA PHE A 54 -2.71 3.73 1.60
C PHE A 54 -3.37 4.16 0.31
N GLN A 55 -2.57 4.74 -0.60
CA GLN A 55 -3.00 4.92 -1.99
C GLN A 55 -2.87 3.58 -2.72
N LEU A 56 -4.01 2.93 -2.98
CA LEU A 56 -4.09 1.62 -3.63
C LEU A 56 -4.33 1.76 -5.13
N TYR A 57 -3.58 1.02 -5.94
CA TYR A 57 -3.68 0.99 -7.39
C TYR A 57 -3.79 -0.45 -7.89
N PRO A 58 -4.50 -0.69 -9.01
CA PRO A 58 -4.72 -2.03 -9.55
C PRO A 58 -3.42 -2.69 -10.03
N ASP A 59 -2.42 -1.90 -10.45
CA ASP A 59 -1.16 -2.41 -10.98
C ASP A 59 0.00 -1.41 -10.80
N VAL A 60 1.21 -1.86 -11.13
CA VAL A 60 2.46 -1.10 -11.04
C VAL A 60 2.46 0.10 -11.98
N SER A 61 1.85 0.00 -13.15
CA SER A 61 1.81 1.08 -14.13
C SER A 61 0.99 2.26 -13.62
N GLN A 62 -0.20 2.00 -13.08
CA GLN A 62 -1.07 3.01 -12.46
C GLN A 62 -0.42 3.66 -11.24
N ALA A 63 0.17 2.86 -10.34
CA ALA A 63 0.88 3.39 -9.18
C ALA A 63 2.06 4.30 -9.57
N ARG A 64 2.79 3.94 -10.63
CA ARG A 64 3.90 4.74 -11.15
C ARG A 64 3.44 6.06 -11.75
N LEU A 65 2.36 6.05 -12.53
CA LEU A 65 1.79 7.27 -13.12
C LEU A 65 1.38 8.27 -12.03
N ALA A 66 0.84 7.78 -10.93
CA ALA A 66 0.37 8.63 -9.85
C ALA A 66 1.47 9.36 -9.05
N PHE A 67 2.76 9.01 -9.21
CA PHE A 67 3.87 9.82 -8.66
C PHE A 67 4.14 11.10 -9.45
N ARG A 68 3.63 11.21 -10.68
CA ARG A 68 3.88 12.38 -11.55
C ARG A 68 2.92 13.55 -11.28
N GLY A 69 1.84 13.30 -10.51
CA GLY A 69 0.80 14.29 -10.20
C GLY A 69 0.84 14.84 -8.78
N THR A 70 1.96 14.65 -8.09
CA THR A 70 2.28 15.11 -6.71
C THR A 70 3.54 15.92 -6.75
#